data_AF-A0A6C0C3E6-F1
#
_entry.id   AF-A0A6C0C3E6-F1
#
_cell.length_a   1.000
_cell.length_b   1.000
_cell.length_c   1.000
_cell.angle_alpha   90.00
_cell.angle_beta   90.00
_cell.angle_gamma   90.00
#
_symmetry.space_group_name_H-M   'P 1'
#
loop_
_entity.id
_entity.type
_entity.pdbx_description
1 polymer ?
#
loop_
_entity_poly.entity_id
_entity_poly.type
_entity_poly.pdbx_seq_one_letter_code
_entity_poly.pdbx_strand_id
1 'polypeptide(L)'
;MPSQIFKTSPPVNILFGFLDTVCEKHSNKYIFSKANFKKAQLEDKIQPFCDKLQPHYHESKTFYVTRDMIYKNFITLIRQICKYNHIAFTTVMKYNKSKYEIIYSIFIPEQLIVV
;
A
#
# COMPACT_ATOMS: atom_id res chain seq x y z
N MET A 1 -11.83 2.08 18.14
CA MET A 1 -10.62 1.37 18.61
C MET A 1 -9.42 2.23 18.24
N PRO A 2 -8.54 2.63 19.17
CA PRO A 2 -7.30 3.28 18.79
C PRO A 2 -6.55 2.32 17.88
N SER A 3 -6.07 2.79 16.72
CA SER A 3 -5.28 1.91 15.86
C SER A 3 -4.04 1.53 16.64
N GLN A 4 -3.85 0.25 16.92
CA GLN A 4 -2.71 -0.23 17.71
C GLN A 4 -1.35 -0.09 16.99
N ILE A 5 -1.34 0.55 15.81
CA ILE A 5 -0.23 0.58 14.87
C ILE A 5 0.22 2.02 14.61
N PHE A 6 -0.72 2.93 14.32
CA PHE A 6 -0.41 4.32 14.01
C PHE A 6 -0.60 5.22 15.22
N LYS A 7 0.43 6.03 15.49
CA LYS A 7 0.45 7.10 16.49
C LYS A 7 -0.37 8.31 16.03
N THR A 8 -0.30 8.63 14.74
CA THR A 8 -1.03 9.73 14.11
C THR A 8 -1.69 9.23 12.84
N SER A 9 -2.74 9.91 12.38
CA SER A 9 -3.42 9.54 11.13
C SER A 9 -2.45 9.66 9.94
N PRO A 10 -2.05 8.54 9.27
CA PRO A 10 -1.21 8.59 8.09
C PRO A 10 -2.00 9.22 6.93
N PRO A 11 -1.52 10.33 6.33
CA PRO A 11 -2.20 10.99 5.24
C PRO A 11 -2.44 10.03 4.07
N VAL A 12 -3.70 9.97 3.64
CA VAL A 12 -4.17 9.12 2.53
C VAL A 12 -3.42 9.44 1.22
N ASN A 13 -2.97 10.69 1.06
CA ASN A 13 -2.17 11.15 -0.07
C ASN A 13 -0.81 10.44 -0.20
N ILE A 14 -0.22 9.95 0.91
CA ILE A 14 1.04 9.18 0.85
C ILE A 14 0.81 7.87 0.11
N LEU A 15 -0.31 7.19 0.39
CA LEU A 15 -0.68 5.94 -0.28
C LEU A 15 -1.00 6.17 -1.76
N PHE A 16 -1.93 7.08 -2.06
CA PHE A 16 -2.35 7.28 -3.45
C PHE A 16 -1.26 7.93 -4.32
N GLY A 17 -0.47 8.86 -3.77
CA GLY A 17 0.69 9.41 -4.48
C GLY A 17 1.72 8.33 -4.83
N PHE A 18 1.93 7.34 -3.95
CA PHE A 18 2.76 6.17 -4.31
C PHE A 18 2.09 5.31 -5.39
N LEU A 19 0.79 4.99 -5.23
CA LEU A 19 0.06 4.15 -6.17
C LEU A 19 0.01 4.77 -7.58
N ASP A 20 -0.19 6.07 -7.71
CA ASP A 20 -0.18 6.79 -8.99
C ASP A 20 1.15 6.66 -9.73
N THR A 21 2.27 6.57 -8.99
CA THR A 21 3.60 6.49 -9.60
C THR A 21 3.99 5.09 -10.05
N VAL A 22 3.33 4.05 -9.53
CA VAL A 22 3.74 2.64 -9.74
C VAL A 22 2.66 1.84 -10.46
N CYS A 23 1.39 2.13 -10.23
CA CYS A 23 0.25 1.38 -10.75
C CYS A 23 -0.47 2.16 -11.84
N GLU A 24 -1.09 1.43 -12.75
CA GLU A 24 -2.09 2.00 -13.64
C GLU A 24 -3.39 2.26 -12.86
N LYS A 25 -3.94 3.46 -13.04
CA LYS A 25 -5.22 3.84 -12.46
C LYS A 25 -6.35 3.28 -13.33
N HIS A 26 -7.16 2.41 -12.75
CA HIS A 26 -8.44 2.02 -13.34
C HIS A 26 -9.55 2.89 -12.73
N SER A 27 -10.69 3.00 -13.41
CA SER A 27 -11.75 4.00 -13.16
C SER A 27 -12.06 4.28 -11.69
N ASN A 28 -12.06 3.26 -10.82
CA ASN A 28 -12.32 3.41 -9.38
C ASN A 28 -11.31 2.70 -8.47
N LYS A 29 -10.18 2.21 -9.00
CA LYS A 29 -9.25 1.39 -8.23
C LYS A 29 -7.83 1.37 -8.80
N TYR A 30 -6.87 1.11 -7.93
CA TYR A 30 -5.50 0.75 -8.29
C TYR A 30 -5.31 -0.76 -8.16
N ILE A 31 -4.60 -1.35 -9.11
CA ILE A 31 -4.22 -2.76 -9.05
C ILE A 31 -2.75 -2.84 -8.65
N PHE A 32 -2.46 -3.45 -7.50
CA PHE A 32 -1.10 -3.68 -7.01
C PHE A 32 -0.75 -5.16 -7.07
N SER A 33 0.31 -5.48 -7.79
CA SER A 33 0.80 -6.85 -8.02
C SER A 33 2.29 -6.98 -7.69
N LYS A 34 2.82 -8.19 -7.77
CA LYS A 34 4.26 -8.45 -7.62
C LYS A 34 5.09 -7.73 -8.68
N ALA A 35 4.55 -7.53 -9.88
CA ALA A 35 5.21 -6.77 -10.94
C ALA A 35 5.35 -5.28 -10.56
N ASN A 36 4.28 -4.69 -10.03
CA ASN A 36 4.28 -3.30 -9.56
C ASN A 36 5.26 -3.10 -8.40
N PHE A 37 5.32 -4.06 -7.48
CA PHE A 37 6.31 -4.05 -6.41
C PHE A 37 7.75 -4.08 -6.94
N LYS A 38 8.06 -4.98 -7.88
CA LYS A 38 9.40 -5.04 -8.51
C LYS A 38 9.74 -3.75 -9.26
N LYS A 39 8.77 -3.16 -9.95
CA LYS A 39 8.94 -1.85 -10.62
C LYS A 39 9.29 -0.77 -9.60
N ALA A 40 8.56 -0.70 -8.49
CA ALA A 40 8.85 0.24 -7.42
C ALA A 40 10.23 0.03 -6.76
N GLN A 41 10.71 -1.21 -6.69
CA GLN A 41 12.08 -1.50 -6.25
C GLN A 41 13.12 -1.02 -7.26
N LEU A 42 12.90 -1.26 -8.55
CA LEU A 42 13.81 -0.81 -9.61
C LEU A 42 13.90 0.72 -9.72
N GLU A 43 12.81 1.41 -9.41
CA GLU A 43 12.72 2.87 -9.42
C GLU A 43 13.03 3.50 -8.06
N ASP A 44 13.52 2.72 -7.08
CA ASP A 44 13.86 3.15 -5.72
C ASP A 44 12.74 3.91 -4.98
N LYS A 45 11.47 3.62 -5.31
CA LYS A 45 10.28 4.28 -4.74
C LYS A 45 9.83 3.71 -3.39
N ILE A 46 10.34 2.54 -3.01
CA ILE A 46 9.93 1.86 -1.78
C ILE A 46 10.44 2.58 -0.53
N GLN A 47 11.74 2.95 -0.49
CA GLN A 47 12.32 3.60 0.68
C GLN A 47 11.69 4.98 0.95
N PRO A 48 11.55 5.88 -0.05
CA PRO A 48 10.88 7.18 0.15
C PRO A 48 9.44 7.05 0.64
N PHE A 49 8.72 6.00 0.24
CA PHE A 49 7.38 5.72 0.75
C PHE A 49 7.41 5.33 2.24
N CYS A 50 8.35 4.48 2.63
CA CYS A 50 8.51 4.04 4.02
C CYS A 50 8.93 5.19 4.94
N ASP A 51 9.85 6.03 4.49
CA ASP A 51 10.35 7.20 5.24
C ASP A 51 9.24 8.21 5.51
N LYS A 52 8.39 8.48 4.52
CA LYS A 52 7.21 9.35 4.69
C LYS A 52 6.20 8.78 5.69
N LEU A 53 6.12 7.46 5.79
CA LEU A 53 5.15 6.78 6.64
C LEU A 53 5.66 6.57 8.08
N GLN A 54 6.96 6.44 8.27
CA GLN A 54 7.59 6.16 9.57
C GLN A 54 7.17 7.09 10.72
N PRO A 55 7.05 8.43 10.55
CA PRO A 55 6.64 9.33 11.62
C PRO A 55 5.23 9.07 12.16
N HIS A 56 4.39 8.35 11.39
CA HIS A 56 3.02 8.04 11.75
C HIS A 56 2.89 6.75 12.57
N TYR A 57 3.94 5.93 12.65
CA TYR A 57 3.94 4.70 13.46
C TYR A 57 4.23 5.00 14.93
N HIS A 58 3.68 4.18 15.83
CA HIS A 58 4.24 4.08 17.18
C HIS A 58 5.67 3.54 17.13
N GLU A 59 6.54 3.99 18.05
CA GLU A 59 7.94 3.54 18.11
C GLU A 59 8.07 2.01 18.13
N SER A 60 7.25 1.34 18.94
CA SER A 60 7.17 -0.13 19.04
C SER A 60 6.69 -0.84 17.77
N LYS A 61 6.27 -0.08 16.75
CA LYS A 61 5.70 -0.56 15.49
C LYS A 61 6.51 -0.08 14.27
N THR A 62 7.56 0.73 14.46
CA THR A 62 8.42 1.21 13.36
C THR A 62 9.09 0.07 12.59
N PHE A 63 9.28 -1.10 13.20
CA PHE A 63 9.73 -2.33 12.53
C PHE A 63 8.97 -2.65 11.24
N TYR A 64 7.68 -2.30 11.12
CA TYR A 64 6.93 -2.57 9.90
C TYR A 64 7.46 -1.82 8.67
N VAL A 65 8.04 -0.63 8.87
CA VAL A 65 8.55 0.27 7.83
C VAL A 65 10.08 0.27 7.69
N THR A 66 10.83 -0.20 8.69
CA THR A 66 12.30 -0.23 8.68
C THR A 66 12.91 -1.56 8.24
N ARG A 67 12.14 -2.65 8.29
CA ARG A 67 12.59 -3.98 7.86
C ARG A 67 12.69 -4.10 6.34
N ASP A 68 13.37 -5.15 5.88
CA ASP A 68 13.44 -5.48 4.46
C ASP A 68 12.06 -5.61 3.81
N MET A 69 11.88 -4.81 2.76
CA MET A 69 10.67 -4.81 1.97
C MET A 69 10.72 -5.94 0.96
N ILE A 70 10.08 -7.05 1.31
CA ILE A 70 9.60 -8.05 0.37
C ILE A 70 8.12 -7.80 0.06
N TYR A 71 7.61 -8.33 -1.05
CA TYR A 71 6.22 -8.14 -1.48
C TYR A 71 5.19 -8.34 -0.36
N LYS A 72 5.33 -9.43 0.42
CA LYS A 72 4.43 -9.73 1.56
C LYS A 72 4.45 -8.65 2.64
N ASN A 73 5.64 -8.13 2.96
CA ASN A 73 5.81 -7.09 3.96
C ASN A 73 5.23 -5.76 3.48
N PHE A 74 5.49 -5.42 2.22
CA PHE A 74 5.02 -4.18 1.61
C PHE A 74 3.49 -4.13 1.46
N ILE A 75 2.88 -5.23 1.00
CA ILE A 75 1.43 -5.37 0.99
C ILE A 75 0.84 -5.22 2.40
N THR A 76 1.55 -5.71 3.43
CA THR A 76 1.07 -5.56 4.81
C THR A 76 1.01 -4.09 5.22
N LEU A 77 1.99 -3.28 4.83
CA LEU A 77 1.98 -1.82 5.02
C LEU A 77 0.78 -1.18 4.31
N ILE A 78 0.58 -1.47 3.03
CA ILE A 78 -0.57 -0.96 2.27
C ILE A 78 -1.88 -1.28 2.99
N ARG A 79 -2.09 -2.54 3.40
CA ARG A 79 -3.32 -2.94 4.11
C ARG A 79 -3.46 -2.26 5.46
N GLN A 80 -2.38 -1.98 6.19
CA GLN A 80 -2.45 -1.25 7.45
C GLN A 80 -2.99 0.15 7.23
N ILE A 81 -2.47 0.86 6.21
CA ILE A 81 -2.95 2.21 5.84
C ILE A 81 -4.41 2.16 5.38
N CYS A 82 -4.77 1.20 4.53
CA CYS A 82 -6.15 1.07 4.06
C CYS A 82 -7.11 0.80 5.21
N LYS A 83 -6.77 -0.11 6.13
CA LYS A 83 -7.60 -0.41 7.32
C LYS A 83 -7.76 0.80 8.23
N TYR A 84 -6.70 1.56 8.45
CA TYR A 84 -6.75 2.76 9.27
C TYR A 84 -7.67 3.83 8.66
N ASN A 85 -7.54 4.07 7.36
CA ASN A 85 -8.29 5.10 6.64
C ASN A 85 -9.64 4.61 6.10
N HIS A 86 -10.11 3.43 6.51
CA HIS A 86 -11.37 2.83 6.03
C HIS A 86 -11.46 2.70 4.49
N ILE A 87 -10.31 2.49 3.82
CA ILE A 87 -10.23 2.30 2.38
C ILE A 87 -10.52 0.83 2.06
N ALA A 88 -11.51 0.60 1.20
CA ALA A 88 -11.83 -0.74 0.73
C ALA A 88 -10.71 -1.32 -0.14
N PHE A 89 -10.40 -2.59 0.05
CA PHE A 89 -9.51 -3.34 -0.83
C PHE A 89 -9.95 -4.81 -0.93
N THR A 90 -9.70 -5.42 -2.08
CA THR A 90 -9.98 -6.84 -2.33
C THR A 90 -8.75 -7.55 -2.87
N THR A 91 -8.75 -8.88 -2.79
CA THR A 91 -7.65 -9.72 -3.28
C THR A 91 -8.14 -10.70 -4.32
N VAL A 92 -7.37 -10.86 -5.38
CA VAL A 92 -7.62 -11.86 -6.43
C VAL A 92 -6.39 -12.76 -6.55
N MET A 93 -6.60 -14.07 -6.59
CA MET A 93 -5.55 -15.03 -6.92
C MET A 93 -5.52 -15.23 -8.43
N LYS A 94 -4.43 -14.83 -9.08
CA LYS A 94 -4.24 -15.02 -10.53
C LYS A 94 -3.32 -16.21 -10.74
N TYR A 95 -3.77 -17.19 -11.51
CA TYR A 95 -3.00 -18.37 -11.87
C TYR A 95 -2.33 -18.18 -13.24
N ASN A 96 -1.06 -18.54 -13.33
CA ASN A 96 -0.30 -18.59 -14.58
C ASN A 96 0.68 -19.77 -14.52
N LYS A 97 0.51 -20.76 -15.42
CA LYS A 97 1.39 -21.95 -15.52
C LYS A 97 1.66 -22.61 -14.15
N SER A 98 0.59 -22.95 -13.43
CA SER A 98 0.63 -23.58 -12.09
C SER A 98 1.29 -22.76 -10.98
N LYS A 99 1.65 -21.50 -11.24
CA LYS A 99 2.04 -20.52 -10.21
C LYS A 99 0.87 -19.59 -9.96
N TYR A 100 0.65 -19.21 -8.70
CA TYR A 100 -0.34 -18.20 -8.35
C TYR A 100 0.34 -16.92 -7.86
N GLU A 101 -0.26 -15.79 -8.17
CA GLU A 101 0.11 -14.48 -7.63
C GLU A 101 -1.12 -13.84 -7.00
N ILE A 102 -0.93 -13.27 -5.80
CA ILE A 102 -1.99 -12.52 -5.12
C ILE A 102 -1.91 -11.08 -5.59
N ILE A 103 -2.99 -10.59 -6.19
CA ILE A 103 -3.14 -9.23 -6.68
C ILE A 103 -4.11 -8.50 -5.74
N TYR A 104 -3.76 -7.27 -5.38
CA TYR A 104 -4.58 -6.40 -4.52
C TYR A 104 -5.26 -5.33 -5.37
N SER A 105 -6.57 -5.21 -5.25
CA SER A 105 -7.35 -4.09 -5.79
C SER A 105 -7.64 -3.11 -4.66
N ILE A 106 -7.13 -1.89 -4.76
CA ILE A 106 -7.28 -0.83 -3.75
C ILE A 106 -8.24 0.20 -4.32
N PHE A 107 -9.40 0.38 -3.68
CA PHE A 107 -10.44 1.27 -4.20
C PHE A 107 -10.19 2.72 -3.82
N ILE A 108 -10.58 3.63 -4.70
CA ILE A 108 -10.52 5.07 -4.45
C ILE A 108 -11.79 5.45 -3.67
N PRO A 109 -11.67 6.04 -2.47
CA PRO A 109 -12.83 6.55 -1.74
C PRO A 109 -13.58 7.59 -2.57
N GLU A 110 -14.92 7.57 -2.54
CA GLU A 110 -15.77 8.51 -3.29
C GLU A 110 -15.44 9.98 -2.98
N GLN A 111 -15.02 10.27 -1.75
CA GLN A 111 -14.59 11.59 -1.28
C GLN A 111 -13.36 12.14 -2.01
N LEU A 112 -12.60 11.30 -2.71
CA LEU A 112 -11.41 11.68 -3.50
C LEU A 112 -11.68 11.65 -5.02
N ILE A 113 -12.89 11.29 -5.46
CA ILE A 113 -13.29 11.23 -6.87
C ILE A 113 -13.80 12.59 -7.37
N VAL A 114 -14.22 13.48 -6.45
CA VAL A 114 -14.71 14.83 -6.78
C VAL A 114 -13.53 15.79 -6.95
N VAL A 115 -13.00 15.87 -8.17
CA VAL A 115 -12.26 17.03 -8.71
C VAL A 115 -12.86 17.37 -10.07
#